data_AF-A0AAD9GGQ5-F1
#
_entry.id   AF-A0AAD9GGQ5-F1
#
_cell.length_a   1.000
_cell.length_b   1.000
_cell.length_c   1.000
_cell.angle_alpha   90.00
_cell.angle_beta   90.00
_cell.angle_gamma   90.00
#
_symmetry.space_group_name_H-M   'P 1'
#
loop_
_entity.id
_entity.type
_entity.pdbx_description
1 polymer ?
#
loop_
_entity_poly.entity_id
_entity_poly.type
_entity_poly.pdbx_seq_one_letter_code
_entity_poly.pdbx_strand_id
1 'polypeptide(L)'
;MQIGKTLYVAPEDRMMLFYRCFAGFSSISFAFYAVSQMVLADASVCIFTSPVFTFFMGAFLLHERIDIPSFACAILSFGGLICVVRPGFIFGYEHATAHADGSWIAIGSALLGAIGQAFVFITVRKLKGIHFTVIVHYFMLFSLVGSLLYMVLVQRVFVVPSTLGVWLTVIGSGVFTFIGQLLLTKGFQLEKAGIASVMRYLDVVCVFIWDYLLLGEKINYWSVVGAAIICTCAAVIALRKAHS
;
A
#
# COMPACT_ATOMS: atom_id res chain seq x y z
N MET A 1 5.35 -10.08 -31.43
CA MET A 1 4.35 -9.09 -30.95
C MET A 1 3.01 -9.82 -30.84
N GLN A 2 2.74 -10.51 -29.72
CA GLN A 2 1.47 -11.25 -29.55
C GLN A 2 0.41 -10.33 -28.91
N ILE A 3 -0.38 -9.70 -29.77
CA ILE A 3 -1.59 -8.96 -29.42
C ILE A 3 -2.71 -9.99 -29.35
N GLY A 4 -3.11 -10.35 -28.14
CA GLY A 4 -4.19 -11.33 -27.89
C GLY A 4 -3.93 -12.19 -26.66
N LYS A 5 -3.60 -11.60 -25.51
CA LYS A 5 -3.62 -12.36 -24.25
C LYS A 5 -5.07 -12.47 -23.80
N THR A 6 -5.67 -13.61 -24.06
CA THR A 6 -6.99 -14.00 -23.55
C THR A 6 -7.04 -13.72 -22.05
N LEU A 7 -8.13 -13.11 -21.54
CA LEU A 7 -8.39 -12.92 -20.11
C LEU A 7 -8.63 -14.24 -19.36
N TYR A 8 -8.25 -15.36 -19.97
CA TYR A 8 -8.47 -16.69 -19.46
C TYR A 8 -7.49 -16.98 -18.33
N VAL A 9 -8.05 -17.33 -17.17
CA VAL A 9 -7.32 -17.79 -16.00
C VAL A 9 -7.55 -19.29 -15.85
N ALA A 10 -6.45 -20.05 -15.76
CA ALA A 10 -6.49 -21.49 -15.53
C ALA A 10 -7.28 -21.81 -14.24
N PRO A 11 -8.09 -22.88 -14.20
CA PRO A 11 -8.93 -23.19 -13.04
C PRO A 11 -8.19 -23.26 -11.71
N GLU A 12 -6.94 -23.72 -11.73
CA GLU A 12 -6.05 -23.84 -10.56
C GLU A 12 -5.73 -22.49 -9.90
N ASP A 13 -5.58 -21.42 -10.69
CA ASP A 13 -5.21 -20.11 -10.18
C ASP A 13 -6.42 -19.25 -9.77
N ARG A 14 -7.65 -19.65 -10.15
CA ARG A 14 -8.86 -18.85 -9.89
C ARG A 14 -9.11 -18.63 -8.41
N MET A 15 -8.87 -19.65 -7.59
CA MET A 15 -9.04 -19.54 -6.13
C MET A 15 -8.04 -18.56 -5.52
N MET A 16 -6.77 -18.65 -5.93
CA MET A 16 -5.73 -17.73 -5.47
C MET A 16 -6.01 -16.28 -5.92
N LEU A 17 -6.49 -16.11 -7.16
CA LEU A 17 -6.91 -14.81 -7.69
C LEU A 17 -8.12 -14.24 -6.92
N PHE A 18 -9.09 -15.08 -6.56
CA PHE A 18 -10.20 -14.67 -5.71
C PHE A 18 -9.72 -14.21 -4.33
N TYR A 19 -8.85 -14.98 -3.66
CA TYR A 19 -8.28 -14.58 -2.37
C TYR A 19 -7.48 -13.27 -2.47
N ARG A 20 -6.73 -13.06 -3.55
CA ARG A 20 -6.05 -11.79 -3.85
C ARG A 20 -7.02 -10.62 -3.97
N CYS A 21 -8.14 -10.81 -4.65
CA CYS A 21 -9.13 -9.76 -4.86
C CYS A 21 -9.87 -9.43 -3.56
N PHE A 22 -10.33 -10.46 -2.84
CA PHE A 22 -10.99 -10.34 -1.55
C PHE A 22 -10.09 -9.66 -0.52
N ALA A 23 -8.87 -10.17 -0.31
CA ALA A 23 -7.93 -9.58 0.64
C ALA A 23 -7.54 -8.14 0.26
N GLY A 24 -7.43 -7.84 -1.04
CA GLY A 24 -7.15 -6.47 -1.51
C GLY A 24 -8.28 -5.50 -1.22
N PHE A 25 -9.52 -5.90 -1.49
CA PHE A 25 -10.69 -5.09 -1.18
C PHE A 25 -10.82 -4.87 0.33
N SER A 26 -10.81 -5.96 1.12
CA SER A 26 -10.90 -5.88 2.58
C SER A 26 -9.77 -5.06 3.20
N SER A 27 -8.53 -5.22 2.71
CA SER A 27 -7.37 -4.45 3.17
C SER A 27 -7.57 -2.96 2.98
N ILE A 28 -8.02 -2.54 1.79
CA ILE A 28 -8.30 -1.14 1.49
C ILE A 28 -9.46 -0.62 2.34
N SER A 29 -10.54 -1.40 2.51
CA SER A 29 -11.67 -1.01 3.35
C SER A 29 -11.25 -0.77 4.80
N PHE A 30 -10.45 -1.66 5.38
CA PHE A 30 -9.94 -1.48 6.74
C PHE A 30 -8.97 -0.29 6.85
N ALA A 31 -8.13 -0.06 5.84
CA ALA A 31 -7.24 1.09 5.80
C ALA A 31 -8.03 2.42 5.74
N PHE A 32 -9.07 2.51 4.90
CA PHE A 32 -9.95 3.68 4.85
C PHE A 32 -10.72 3.91 6.15
N TYR A 33 -11.20 2.83 6.78
CA TYR A 33 -11.84 2.94 8.08
C TYR A 33 -10.87 3.44 9.15
N ALA A 34 -9.62 2.94 9.18
CA ALA A 34 -8.61 3.46 10.10
C ALA A 34 -8.38 4.96 9.88
N VAL A 35 -8.13 5.38 8.63
CA VAL A 35 -7.90 6.80 8.27
C VAL A 35 -9.09 7.70 8.63
N SER A 36 -10.32 7.19 8.65
CA SER A 36 -11.50 7.97 9.04
C SER A 36 -11.70 8.08 10.56
N GLN A 37 -11.03 7.24 11.35
CA GLN A 37 -11.20 7.15 12.80
C GLN A 37 -9.96 7.59 13.60
N MET A 38 -8.81 7.81 12.96
CA MET A 38 -7.59 8.28 13.61
C MET A 38 -6.86 9.32 12.77
N VAL A 39 -5.88 9.99 13.37
CA VAL A 39 -5.02 10.95 12.66
C VAL A 39 -4.31 10.25 11.50
N LEU A 40 -4.26 10.90 10.32
CA LEU A 40 -3.67 10.34 9.11
C LEU A 40 -2.25 9.81 9.34
N ALA A 41 -1.44 10.55 10.09
CA ALA A 41 -0.08 10.14 10.45
C ALA A 41 -0.05 8.80 11.22
N ASP A 42 -0.92 8.64 12.22
CA ASP A 42 -1.03 7.41 13.01
C ASP A 42 -1.48 6.23 12.13
N ALA A 43 -2.50 6.46 11.28
CA ALA A 43 -3.01 5.45 10.36
C ALA A 43 -1.94 5.00 9.35
N SER A 44 -1.19 5.95 8.77
CA SER A 44 -0.14 5.68 7.80
C SER A 44 0.96 4.80 8.39
N VAL A 45 1.41 5.04 9.62
CA VAL A 45 2.43 4.19 10.26
C VAL A 45 1.95 2.74 10.40
N CYS A 46 0.71 2.53 10.84
CA CYS A 46 0.12 1.20 10.94
C CYS A 46 -0.01 0.52 9.57
N ILE A 47 -0.49 1.23 8.55
CA ILE A 47 -0.65 0.68 7.19
C ILE A 47 0.71 0.32 6.56
N PHE A 48 1.71 1.20 6.71
CA PHE A 48 3.08 0.97 6.24
C PHE A 48 3.89 0.01 7.12
N THR A 49 3.25 -0.69 8.07
CA THR A 49 3.80 -1.91 8.67
C THR A 49 3.67 -3.12 7.73
N SER A 50 2.82 -3.02 6.70
CA SER A 50 2.60 -4.09 5.72
C SER A 50 3.87 -4.63 5.05
N PRO A 51 4.91 -3.82 4.72
CA PRO A 51 6.14 -4.35 4.16
C PRO A 51 6.89 -5.31 5.08
N VAL A 52 6.91 -5.03 6.39
CA VAL A 52 7.51 -5.90 7.41
C VAL A 52 6.74 -7.21 7.49
N PHE A 53 5.41 -7.17 7.55
CA PHE A 53 4.57 -8.37 7.51
C PHE A 53 4.77 -9.17 6.22
N THR A 54 4.92 -8.49 5.09
CA THR A 54 5.18 -9.13 3.79
C THR A 54 6.49 -9.91 3.81
N PHE A 55 7.52 -9.38 4.47
CA PHE A 55 8.80 -10.06 4.60
C PHE A 55 8.65 -11.40 5.34
N PHE A 56 7.96 -11.39 6.49
CA PHE A 56 7.70 -12.58 7.28
C PHE A 56 6.79 -13.58 6.56
N MET A 57 5.70 -13.09 5.95
CA MET A 57 4.79 -13.93 5.17
C MET A 57 5.45 -14.50 3.91
N GLY A 58 6.40 -13.80 3.31
CA GLY A 58 7.21 -14.29 2.19
C GLY A 58 8.08 -15.47 2.60
N ALA A 59 8.72 -15.37 3.76
CA ALA A 59 9.49 -16.47 4.33
C ALA A 59 8.61 -17.68 4.68
N PHE A 60 7.43 -17.46 5.27
CA PHE A 60 6.55 -18.55 5.71
C PHE A 60 5.74 -19.20 4.56
N LEU A 61 5.07 -18.42 3.71
CA LEU A 61 4.12 -18.93 2.69
C LEU A 61 4.76 -19.24 1.33
N LEU A 62 5.88 -18.60 0.99
CA LEU A 62 6.61 -18.82 -0.27
C LEU A 62 7.94 -19.54 -0.04
N HIS A 63 8.34 -19.77 1.21
CA HIS A 63 9.65 -20.31 1.56
C HIS A 63 10.81 -19.50 0.95
N GLU A 64 10.61 -18.18 0.79
CA GLU A 64 11.69 -17.28 0.36
C GLU A 64 12.74 -17.18 1.48
N ARG A 65 14.03 -17.27 1.11
CA ARG A 65 15.11 -17.09 2.09
C ARG A 65 15.10 -15.64 2.60
N ILE A 66 15.16 -15.49 3.92
CA ILE A 66 15.31 -14.19 4.59
C ILE A 66 16.72 -13.66 4.29
N ASP A 67 16.78 -12.65 3.42
CA ASP A 67 18.00 -11.90 3.20
C ASP A 67 18.16 -10.89 4.34
N ILE A 68 19.06 -11.21 5.28
CA ILE A 68 19.28 -10.44 6.52
C ILE A 68 19.48 -8.95 6.25
N PRO A 69 20.29 -8.51 5.26
CA PRO A 69 20.48 -7.08 5.07
C PRO A 69 19.25 -6.40 4.45
N SER A 70 18.45 -7.09 3.62
CA SER A 70 17.15 -6.55 3.18
C SER A 70 16.16 -6.44 4.33
N PHE A 71 16.17 -7.38 5.28
CA PHE A 71 15.34 -7.30 6.49
C PHE A 71 15.79 -6.15 7.40
N ALA A 72 17.09 -5.97 7.62
CA ALA A 72 17.63 -4.84 8.36
C ALA A 72 17.22 -3.50 7.70
N CYS A 73 17.31 -3.41 6.37
CA CYS A 73 16.82 -2.25 5.62
C CYS A 73 15.31 -2.04 5.79
N ALA A 74 14.51 -3.10 5.86
CA ALA A 74 13.07 -3.00 6.13
C ALA A 74 12.79 -2.33 7.49
N ILE A 75 13.46 -2.79 8.54
CA ILE A 75 13.30 -2.25 9.90
C ILE A 75 13.81 -0.80 9.98
N LEU A 76 14.96 -0.51 9.37
CA LEU A 76 15.50 0.85 9.31
C LEU A 76 14.60 1.80 8.52
N SER A 77 14.07 1.37 7.37
CA SER A 77 13.13 2.16 6.57
C SER A 77 11.80 2.38 7.30
N PHE A 78 11.34 1.42 8.10
CA PHE A 78 10.18 1.60 8.96
C PHE A 78 10.45 2.64 10.06
N GLY A 79 11.64 2.65 10.65
CA GLY A 79 12.08 3.73 11.54
C GLY A 79 12.11 5.09 10.84
N GLY A 80 12.66 5.14 9.61
CA GLY A 80 12.67 6.33 8.77
C GLY A 80 11.25 6.85 8.45
N LEU A 81 10.31 5.93 8.17
CA LEU A 81 8.89 6.24 7.99
C LEU A 81 8.33 6.94 9.23
N ILE A 82 8.59 6.43 10.44
CA ILE A 82 8.12 7.05 11.68
C ILE A 82 8.65 8.48 11.81
N CYS A 83 9.91 8.73 11.43
CA CYS A 83 10.50 10.07 11.46
C CYS A 83 9.89 11.02 10.41
N VAL A 84 9.47 10.50 9.24
CA VAL A 84 8.83 11.30 8.19
C VAL A 84 7.38 11.62 8.55
N VAL A 85 6.61 10.58 8.89
CA VAL A 85 5.16 10.66 9.13
C VAL A 85 4.82 11.29 10.47
N ARG A 86 5.68 11.08 11.49
CA ARG A 86 5.54 11.66 12.83
C ARG A 86 4.17 11.44 13.45
N PRO A 87 3.87 10.19 13.81
CA PRO A 87 2.63 9.91 14.47
C PRO A 87 2.51 10.68 15.80
N GLY A 88 1.31 11.19 16.08
CA GLY A 88 1.03 11.98 17.27
C GLY A 88 1.17 11.17 18.56
N PHE A 89 0.99 9.85 18.51
CA PHE A 89 1.21 8.98 19.67
C PHE A 89 2.68 8.89 20.13
N ILE A 90 3.65 9.21 19.25
CA ILE A 90 5.09 9.22 19.59
C ILE A 90 5.58 10.64 19.84
N PHE A 91 5.20 11.59 18.98
CA PHE A 91 5.74 12.95 18.97
C PHE A 91 4.85 13.96 19.71
N GLY A 92 3.69 13.54 20.19
CA GLY A 92 2.68 14.40 20.80
C GLY A 92 1.71 14.98 19.77
N TYR A 93 0.47 15.22 20.19
CA TYR A 93 -0.54 15.88 19.37
C TYR A 93 -0.42 17.40 19.53
N GLU A 94 0.07 18.12 18.52
CA GLU A 94 0.18 19.60 18.55
C GLU A 94 -1.19 20.30 18.54
N HIS A 95 -2.29 19.59 18.22
CA HIS A 95 -3.65 20.13 18.20
C HIS A 95 -4.60 19.32 19.09
N ALA A 96 -5.14 19.98 20.12
CA ALA A 96 -6.08 19.43 21.10
C ALA A 96 -7.47 19.06 20.52
N THR A 97 -7.69 19.22 19.22
CA THR A 97 -8.96 18.92 18.54
C THR A 97 -9.03 17.51 17.94
N ALA A 98 -7.91 16.78 17.87
CA ALA A 98 -7.98 15.35 17.64
C ALA A 98 -8.57 14.73 18.90
N HIS A 99 -9.87 14.39 18.86
CA HIS A 99 -10.44 13.42 19.79
C HIS A 99 -9.71 12.10 19.53
N ALA A 100 -8.54 11.97 20.14
CA ALA A 100 -7.63 10.84 20.04
C ALA A 100 -8.12 9.70 20.94
N ASP A 101 -9.42 9.41 20.90
CA ASP A 101 -9.87 8.04 21.12
C ASP A 101 -9.63 7.30 19.81
N GLY A 102 -8.34 7.12 19.47
CA GLY A 102 -7.91 6.12 18.50
C GLY A 102 -8.29 4.76 19.07
N SER A 103 -9.58 4.41 18.96
CA SER A 103 -10.17 3.22 19.52
C SER A 103 -9.31 2.04 19.13
N TRP A 104 -9.09 1.08 20.04
CA TRP A 104 -8.35 -0.15 19.73
C TRP A 104 -8.88 -0.85 18.46
N ILE A 105 -10.14 -0.58 18.11
CA ILE A 105 -10.79 -0.96 16.86
C ILE A 105 -10.13 -0.31 15.64
N ALA A 106 -9.85 1.00 15.67
CA ALA A 106 -9.19 1.72 14.58
C ALA A 106 -7.76 1.19 14.36
N ILE A 107 -6.96 1.04 15.42
CA ILE A 107 -5.60 0.46 15.34
C ILE A 107 -5.68 -0.98 14.84
N GLY A 108 -6.60 -1.78 15.39
CA GLY A 108 -6.85 -3.15 14.95
C GLY A 108 -7.20 -3.23 13.45
N SER A 109 -8.06 -2.32 12.97
CA SER A 109 -8.39 -2.25 11.55
C SER A 109 -7.20 -1.87 10.68
N ALA A 110 -6.36 -0.92 11.10
CA ALA A 110 -5.16 -0.53 10.36
C ALA A 110 -4.18 -1.70 10.23
N LEU A 111 -3.97 -2.46 11.31
CA LEU A 111 -3.12 -3.65 11.33
C LEU A 111 -3.72 -4.81 10.50
N LEU A 112 -5.02 -5.04 10.57
CA LEU A 112 -5.70 -6.00 9.68
C LEU A 112 -5.58 -5.59 8.21
N GLY A 113 -5.69 -4.29 7.93
CA GLY A 113 -5.43 -3.72 6.62
C GLY A 113 -4.00 -3.99 6.15
N ALA A 114 -3.00 -3.79 7.02
CA ALA A 114 -1.60 -4.06 6.74
C ALA A 114 -1.31 -5.55 6.48
N ILE A 115 -1.89 -6.46 7.28
CA ILE A 115 -1.77 -7.92 7.09
C ILE A 115 -2.45 -8.35 5.77
N GLY A 116 -3.65 -7.83 5.49
CA GLY A 116 -4.34 -8.08 4.22
C GLY A 116 -3.54 -7.59 3.01
N GLN A 117 -2.87 -6.44 3.14
CA GLN A 117 -1.99 -5.90 2.12
C GLN A 117 -0.73 -6.76 1.93
N ALA A 118 -0.16 -7.27 3.02
CA ALA A 118 0.95 -8.21 2.94
C ALA A 118 0.53 -9.48 2.19
N PHE A 119 -0.61 -10.06 2.54
CA PHE A 119 -1.17 -11.23 1.84
C PHE A 119 -1.42 -10.95 0.34
N VAL A 120 -1.85 -9.74 -0.01
CA VAL A 120 -1.96 -9.29 -1.40
C VAL A 120 -0.63 -9.35 -2.15
N PHE A 121 0.46 -8.90 -1.56
CA PHE A 121 1.78 -8.95 -2.21
C PHE A 121 2.29 -10.37 -2.39
N ILE A 122 2.07 -11.22 -1.40
CA ILE A 122 2.37 -12.65 -1.42
C ILE A 122 1.59 -13.36 -2.53
N THR A 123 0.30 -13.09 -2.65
CA THR A 123 -0.55 -13.70 -3.68
C THR A 123 -0.19 -13.19 -5.08
N VAL A 124 0.13 -11.89 -5.26
CA VAL A 124 0.66 -11.37 -6.53
C VAL A 124 1.96 -12.09 -6.93
N ARG A 125 2.86 -12.30 -5.97
CA ARG A 125 4.11 -13.02 -6.22
C ARG A 125 3.88 -14.49 -6.60
N LYS A 126 2.92 -15.17 -5.95
CA LYS A 126 2.52 -16.54 -6.34
C LYS A 126 1.91 -16.57 -7.76
N LEU A 127 1.11 -15.57 -8.11
CA LEU A 127 0.48 -15.42 -9.42
C LEU A 127 1.42 -14.84 -10.50
N LYS A 128 2.75 -14.92 -10.34
CA LYS A 128 3.72 -14.41 -11.33
C LYS A 128 3.60 -15.04 -12.74
N GLY A 129 2.96 -16.21 -12.85
CA GLY A 129 2.69 -16.87 -14.14
C GLY A 129 1.55 -16.23 -14.94
N ILE A 130 0.68 -15.46 -14.27
CA ILE A 130 -0.44 -14.76 -14.92
C ILE A 130 0.00 -13.37 -15.35
N HIS A 131 -0.52 -12.90 -16.47
CA HIS A 131 -0.27 -11.53 -16.90
C HIS A 131 -0.79 -10.50 -15.89
N PHE A 132 0.05 -9.56 -15.45
CA PHE A 132 -0.29 -8.53 -14.46
C PHE A 132 -1.59 -7.77 -14.79
N THR A 133 -1.86 -7.48 -16.06
CA THR A 133 -3.11 -6.81 -16.48
C THR A 133 -4.37 -7.60 -16.12
N VAL A 134 -4.31 -8.94 -16.19
CA VAL A 134 -5.45 -9.80 -15.85
C VAL A 134 -5.71 -9.73 -14.34
N ILE A 135 -4.66 -9.84 -13.53
CA ILE A 135 -4.76 -9.73 -12.06
C ILE A 135 -5.38 -8.40 -11.65
N VAL A 136 -4.89 -7.29 -12.21
CA VAL A 136 -5.40 -5.95 -11.91
C VAL A 136 -6.83 -5.78 -12.42
N HIS A 137 -7.16 -6.29 -13.61
CA HIS A 137 -8.52 -6.22 -14.16
C HIS A 137 -9.55 -6.91 -13.26
N TYR A 138 -9.29 -8.14 -12.83
CA TYR A 138 -10.18 -8.86 -11.90
C TYR A 138 -10.28 -8.17 -10.54
N PHE A 139 -9.18 -7.62 -10.03
CA PHE A 139 -9.19 -6.86 -8.78
C PHE A 139 -10.04 -5.57 -8.89
N MET A 140 -9.93 -4.83 -10.00
CA MET A 140 -10.71 -3.63 -10.24
C MET A 140 -12.20 -3.95 -10.41
N LEU A 141 -12.55 -5.01 -11.14
CA LEU A 141 -13.93 -5.47 -11.26
C LEU A 141 -14.51 -5.89 -9.91
N PHE A 142 -13.75 -6.67 -9.13
CA PHE A 142 -14.17 -7.08 -7.79
C PHE A 142 -14.38 -5.86 -6.88
N SER A 143 -13.46 -4.90 -6.93
CA SER A 143 -13.55 -3.67 -6.13
C SER A 143 -14.73 -2.80 -6.55
N LEU A 144 -15.02 -2.69 -7.85
CA LEU A 144 -16.17 -1.96 -8.39
C LEU A 144 -17.49 -2.56 -7.88
N VAL A 145 -17.65 -3.88 -7.99
CA VAL A 145 -18.85 -4.59 -7.51
C VAL A 145 -18.96 -4.45 -5.99
N GLY A 146 -17.87 -4.66 -5.26
CA GLY A 146 -17.84 -4.52 -3.79
C GLY A 146 -18.18 -3.12 -3.32
N SER A 147 -17.61 -2.08 -3.95
CA SER A 147 -17.92 -0.68 -3.62
C SER A 147 -19.37 -0.32 -3.94
N LEU A 148 -19.91 -0.82 -5.06
CA LEU A 148 -21.31 -0.58 -5.43
C LEU A 148 -22.27 -1.23 -4.43
N LEU A 149 -21.99 -2.47 -4.01
CA LEU A 149 -22.77 -3.15 -2.98
C LEU A 149 -22.71 -2.42 -1.64
N TYR A 150 -21.52 -1.98 -1.21
CA TYR A 150 -21.37 -1.18 0.00
C TYR A 150 -22.18 0.12 -0.06
N MET A 151 -22.14 0.81 -1.20
CA MET A 151 -22.88 2.05 -1.42
C MET A 151 -24.39 1.84 -1.33
N VAL A 152 -24.93 0.81 -1.99
CA VAL A 152 -26.37 0.50 -2.00
C VAL A 152 -26.87 0.01 -0.65
N LEU A 153 -26.11 -0.83 0.04
CA LEU A 153 -26.57 -1.49 1.27
C LEU A 153 -26.34 -0.64 2.52
N VAL A 154 -25.21 0.08 2.58
CA VAL A 154 -24.74 0.77 3.80
C VAL A 154 -24.96 2.27 3.71
N GLN A 155 -24.35 2.95 2.74
CA GLN A 155 -24.38 4.41 2.65
C GLN A 155 -25.78 4.94 2.32
N ARG A 156 -26.51 4.27 1.42
CA ARG A 156 -27.88 4.60 0.98
C ARG A 156 -28.09 6.04 0.47
N VAL A 157 -27.03 6.83 0.37
CA VAL A 157 -27.04 8.20 -0.11
C VAL A 157 -26.00 8.30 -1.22
N PHE A 158 -26.44 8.72 -2.41
CA PHE A 158 -25.55 9.01 -3.53
C PHE A 158 -25.50 10.51 -3.76
N VAL A 159 -24.35 11.12 -3.44
CA VAL A 159 -24.11 12.53 -3.74
C VAL A 159 -23.32 12.61 -5.04
N VAL A 160 -23.95 13.17 -6.07
CA VAL A 160 -23.27 13.44 -7.35
C VAL A 160 -22.55 14.78 -7.22
N PRO A 161 -21.22 14.84 -7.46
CA PRO A 161 -20.51 16.12 -7.46
C PRO A 161 -21.08 17.05 -8.54
N SER A 162 -21.43 18.28 -8.16
CA SER A 162 -21.99 19.28 -9.06
C SER A 162 -20.92 20.05 -9.86
N THR A 163 -19.65 19.98 -9.46
CA THR A 163 -18.55 20.74 -10.06
C THR A 163 -17.69 19.89 -10.99
N LEU A 164 -17.45 20.37 -12.21
CA LEU A 164 -16.61 19.70 -13.22
C LEU A 164 -15.17 19.45 -12.72
N GLY A 165 -14.64 20.33 -11.87
CA GLY A 165 -13.34 20.15 -11.23
C GLY A 165 -13.24 18.88 -10.39
N VAL A 166 -14.30 18.52 -9.65
CA VAL A 166 -14.31 17.29 -8.84
C VAL A 166 -14.28 16.07 -9.75
N TRP A 167 -15.05 16.07 -10.83
CA TRP A 167 -15.01 14.98 -11.82
C TRP A 167 -13.62 14.78 -12.42
N LEU A 168 -12.92 15.87 -12.75
CA LEU A 168 -11.54 15.78 -13.26
C LEU A 168 -10.59 15.15 -12.23
N THR A 169 -10.69 15.51 -10.95
CA THR A 169 -9.88 14.90 -9.88
C THR A 169 -10.21 13.43 -9.65
N VAL A 170 -11.49 13.03 -9.75
CA VAL A 170 -11.94 11.64 -9.61
C VAL A 170 -11.42 10.79 -10.76
N ILE A 171 -11.59 11.25 -12.01
CA ILE A 171 -11.09 10.53 -13.19
C ILE A 171 -9.56 10.47 -13.15
N GLY A 172 -8.90 11.58 -12.83
CA GLY A 172 -7.44 11.64 -12.71
C GLY A 172 -6.91 10.64 -11.69
N SER A 173 -7.43 10.67 -10.46
CA SER A 173 -7.04 9.72 -9.41
C SER A 173 -7.30 8.26 -9.81
N GLY A 174 -8.41 7.97 -10.50
CA GLY A 174 -8.71 6.63 -11.02
C GLY A 174 -7.67 6.15 -12.05
N VAL A 175 -7.31 7.00 -13.02
CA VAL A 175 -6.31 6.68 -14.05
C VAL A 175 -4.92 6.47 -13.42
N PHE A 176 -4.48 7.39 -12.56
CA PHE A 176 -3.19 7.26 -11.87
C PHE A 176 -3.14 6.02 -10.96
N THR A 177 -4.23 5.73 -10.24
CA THR A 177 -4.34 4.52 -9.42
C THR A 177 -4.27 3.25 -10.27
N PHE A 178 -4.94 3.23 -11.42
CA PHE A 178 -4.90 2.10 -12.34
C PHE A 178 -3.48 1.84 -12.86
N ILE A 179 -2.80 2.90 -13.32
CA ILE A 179 -1.40 2.80 -13.80
C ILE A 179 -0.49 2.35 -12.65
N GLY A 180 -0.63 2.96 -11.47
CA GLY A 180 0.13 2.60 -10.27
C GLY A 180 -0.06 1.13 -9.89
N GLN A 181 -1.30 0.62 -9.93
CA GLN A 181 -1.59 -0.80 -9.64
C GLN A 181 -1.01 -1.75 -10.67
N LEU A 182 -0.99 -1.38 -11.96
CA LEU A 182 -0.31 -2.17 -13.00
C LEU A 182 1.19 -2.27 -12.76
N LEU A 183 1.84 -1.13 -12.48
CA LEU A 183 3.28 -1.06 -12.22
C LEU A 183 3.64 -1.80 -10.93
N LEU A 184 2.86 -1.61 -9.87
CA LEU A 184 3.04 -2.30 -8.59
C LEU A 184 2.90 -3.81 -8.77
N THR A 185 1.82 -4.26 -9.42
CA THR A 185 1.60 -5.71 -9.64
C THR A 185 2.74 -6.30 -10.43
N LYS A 186 3.17 -5.64 -11.52
CA LYS A 186 4.33 -6.08 -12.31
C LYS A 186 5.61 -6.12 -11.46
N GLY A 187 5.86 -5.10 -10.64
CA GLY A 187 7.02 -5.05 -9.74
C GLY A 187 7.09 -6.23 -8.77
N PHE A 188 5.98 -6.55 -8.11
CA PHE A 188 5.87 -7.69 -7.19
C PHE A 188 5.89 -9.05 -7.88
N GLN A 189 5.53 -9.14 -9.15
CA GLN A 189 5.70 -10.38 -9.92
C GLN A 189 7.17 -10.62 -10.28
N LEU A 190 7.92 -9.56 -10.60
CA LEU A 190 9.33 -9.66 -11.00
C LEU A 190 10.23 -9.98 -9.80
N GLU A 191 9.97 -9.34 -8.66
CA GLU A 191 10.87 -9.40 -7.51
C GLU A 191 10.35 -10.25 -6.35
N LYS A 192 11.26 -10.72 -5.47
CA LYS A 192 10.88 -11.38 -4.21
C LYS A 192 10.00 -10.45 -3.39
N ALA A 193 8.96 -10.99 -2.77
CA ALA A 193 7.93 -10.19 -2.11
C ALA A 193 8.50 -9.34 -0.97
N GLY A 194 9.44 -9.90 -0.20
CA GLY A 194 10.12 -9.18 0.88
C GLY A 194 10.96 -8.00 0.38
N ILE A 195 11.73 -8.16 -0.70
CA ILE A 195 12.57 -7.08 -1.24
C ILE A 195 11.70 -5.99 -1.89
N ALA A 196 10.71 -6.40 -2.68
CA ALA A 196 9.75 -5.49 -3.31
C ALA A 196 8.98 -4.66 -2.28
N SER A 197 8.63 -5.26 -1.13
CA SER A 197 7.90 -4.56 -0.09
C SER A 197 8.73 -3.46 0.56
N VAL A 198 10.03 -3.67 0.83
CA VAL A 198 10.90 -2.62 1.40
C VAL A 198 10.98 -1.40 0.48
N MET A 199 11.04 -1.61 -0.83
CA MET A 199 11.08 -0.50 -1.79
C MET A 199 9.85 0.40 -1.72
N ARG A 200 8.71 -0.08 -1.19
CA ARG A 200 7.51 0.74 -1.01
C ARG A 200 7.64 1.83 0.04
N TYR A 201 8.66 1.78 0.91
CA TYR A 201 8.92 2.90 1.80
C TYR A 201 9.31 4.18 1.02
N LEU A 202 9.81 4.04 -0.21
CA LEU A 202 10.04 5.19 -1.09
C LEU A 202 8.75 5.96 -1.41
N ASP A 203 7.58 5.30 -1.38
CA ASP A 203 6.29 5.97 -1.58
C ASP A 203 6.14 7.15 -0.61
N VAL A 204 6.56 6.97 0.64
CA VAL A 204 6.50 7.98 1.70
C VAL A 204 7.44 9.15 1.42
N VAL A 205 8.63 8.86 0.90
CA VAL A 205 9.59 9.90 0.51
C VAL A 205 9.05 10.73 -0.64
N CYS A 206 8.45 10.08 -1.64
CA CYS A 206 7.79 10.76 -2.74
C CYS A 206 6.66 11.66 -2.21
N VAL A 207 5.75 11.13 -1.37
CA VAL A 207 4.66 11.90 -0.78
C VAL A 207 5.18 13.12 -0.01
N PHE A 208 6.21 12.96 0.82
CA PHE A 208 6.84 14.06 1.54
C PHE A 208 7.39 15.16 0.60
N ILE A 209 7.99 14.79 -0.52
CA ILE A 209 8.47 15.75 -1.53
C ILE A 209 7.28 16.49 -2.17
N TRP A 210 6.20 15.78 -2.48
CA TRP A 210 4.98 16.37 -3.04
C TRP A 210 4.28 17.31 -2.04
N ASP A 211 4.24 16.97 -0.75
CA ASP A 211 3.65 17.82 0.29
C ASP A 211 4.42 19.14 0.40
N TYR A 212 5.75 19.11 0.34
CA TYR A 212 6.54 20.33 0.28
C TYR A 212 6.29 21.16 -0.99
N LEU A 213 6.32 20.53 -2.17
CA LEU A 213 6.25 21.23 -3.45
C LEU A 213 4.85 21.75 -3.80
N LEU A 214 3.80 20.99 -3.49
CA LEU A 214 2.42 21.33 -3.86
C LEU A 214 1.65 22.01 -2.73
N LEU A 215 1.82 21.54 -1.49
CA LEU A 215 1.07 22.06 -0.34
C LEU A 215 1.87 23.13 0.43
N GLY A 216 3.16 23.29 0.13
CA GLY A 216 4.01 24.28 0.80
C GLY A 216 4.25 23.98 2.28
N GLU A 217 4.12 22.71 2.68
CA GLU A 217 4.32 22.32 4.07
C GLU A 217 5.76 22.57 4.53
N LYS A 218 5.93 22.97 5.80
CA LYS A 218 7.26 23.26 6.34
C LYS A 218 8.06 21.97 6.51
N ILE A 219 9.18 21.88 5.81
CA ILE A 219 10.15 20.80 6.01
C ILE A 219 10.67 20.87 7.44
N ASN A 220 10.61 19.75 8.13
CA ASN A 220 11.17 19.61 9.45
C ASN A 220 12.32 18.59 9.44
N TYR A 221 13.34 18.85 10.25
CA TYR A 221 14.60 18.11 10.31
C TYR A 221 14.41 16.58 10.42
N TRP A 222 13.52 16.08 11.28
CA TRP A 222 13.28 14.63 11.39
C TRP A 222 12.76 13.99 10.11
N SER A 223 12.01 14.73 9.29
CA SER A 223 11.45 14.20 8.04
C SER A 223 12.52 14.09 6.97
N VAL A 224 13.49 15.01 6.97
CA VAL A 224 14.69 14.93 6.13
C VAL A 224 15.56 13.73 6.54
N VAL A 225 15.79 13.55 7.84
CA VAL A 225 16.56 12.40 8.36
C VAL A 225 15.86 11.08 7.99
N GLY A 226 14.55 10.98 8.21
CA GLY A 226 13.78 9.80 7.86
C GLY A 226 13.81 9.49 6.36
N ALA A 227 13.64 10.51 5.52
CA ALA A 227 13.74 10.36 4.06
C ALA A 227 15.13 9.89 3.63
N ALA A 228 16.19 10.46 4.20
CA ALA A 228 17.57 10.05 3.92
C ALA A 228 17.83 8.58 4.30
N ILE A 229 17.30 8.12 5.44
CA ILE A 229 17.39 6.71 5.85
C ILE A 229 16.72 5.80 4.83
N ILE A 230 15.47 6.11 4.44
CA ILE A 230 14.71 5.31 3.47
C ILE A 230 15.44 5.26 2.12
N CYS A 231 15.91 6.40 1.61
CA CYS A 231 16.66 6.49 0.37
C CYS A 231 17.96 5.67 0.42
N THR A 232 18.68 5.73 1.54
CA THR A 232 19.93 4.96 1.72
C THR A 232 19.65 3.45 1.73
N CYS A 233 18.64 2.99 2.47
CA CYS A 233 18.22 1.60 2.48
C CYS A 233 17.81 1.10 1.08
N ALA A 234 17.04 1.90 0.34
CA ALA A 234 16.65 1.57 -1.03
C ALA A 234 17.86 1.47 -1.97
N ALA A 235 18.80 2.43 -1.88
CA ALA A 235 20.03 2.41 -2.66
C ALA A 235 20.91 1.19 -2.35
N VAL A 236 21.06 0.84 -1.07
CA VAL A 236 21.81 -0.36 -0.64
C VAL A 236 21.20 -1.62 -1.23
N ILE A 237 19.88 -1.79 -1.16
CA ILE A 237 19.21 -2.96 -1.75
C ILE A 237 19.40 -2.99 -3.27
N ALA A 238 19.24 -1.85 -3.95
CA ALA A 238 19.40 -1.75 -5.40
C ALA A 238 20.83 -2.10 -5.85
N LEU A 239 21.86 -1.57 -5.17
CA LEU A 239 23.27 -1.83 -5.46
C LEU A 239 23.65 -3.29 -5.20
N ARG A 240 23.22 -3.86 -4.07
CA ARG A 240 23.47 -5.28 -3.75
C ARG A 240 22.90 -6.21 -4.81
N LYS A 241 21.76 -5.84 -5.38
CA LYS A 241 21.14 -6.60 -6.46
C LYS A 241 21.87 -6.41 -7.79
N ALA A 242 22.37 -5.22 -8.09
CA ALA A 242 23.14 -4.98 -9.31
C ALA A 242 24.47 -5.76 -9.35
N HIS A 243 25.02 -6.09 -8.19
CA HIS A 243 26.28 -6.84 -8.05
C HIS A 243 26.09 -8.36 -7.87
N SER A 244 24.84 -8.86 -7.88
CA SER A 244 24.50 -10.29 -7.75
C SER A 244 24.03 -10.88 -9.07
#